data_AF-A0A423H4V8-F1
#
_entry.id   AF-A0A423H4V8-F1
#
_cell.length_a   1.000
_cell.length_b   1.000
_cell.length_c   1.000
_cell.angle_alpha   90.00
_cell.angle_beta   90.00
_cell.angle_gamma   90.00
#
_symmetry.space_group_name_H-M   'P 1'
#
loop_
_entity.id
_entity.type
_entity.pdbx_description
1 polymer ?
#
loop_
_entity_poly.entity_id
_entity_poly.type
_entity_poly.pdbx_seq_one_letter_code
_entity_poly.pdbx_strand_id
1 'polypeptide(L)'
;MLSSRKPFASVSKRHLLLIAVGFSTVLTGCATSPTSKVASSTKVEYYPNCYQPVQHLRATDSNMTKSVVTGAAVGAVGGALLGALTDSENRGRNAAIGAAGGALAGGAVGYYNERQKQIADDNQRIASYASDVNKSAADIDRSTAYAKASQQCYQSAFTKLVADRKAKTVNDIEGRKRLAEIVSGLKESNDLIVAVNGKASEDLNNYTQAYEKDLQQVGVQRTDVVTVATADTTPVVTPTKGKKAVKAAKKPVLPTVPKEAVTTEKTLQTAQAKQAESKQVASAGATQVNSMCKNPDLGDWAPVPCPNV
;
A
#
# COMPACT_ATOMS: atom_id res chain seq x y z
N MET A 1 -64.83 -20.16 32.78
CA MET A 1 -64.12 -21.27 33.44
C MET A 1 -63.90 -22.39 32.42
N LEU A 2 -62.65 -22.87 32.34
CA LEU A 2 -62.17 -24.14 31.77
C LEU A 2 -62.29 -24.45 30.25
N SER A 3 -61.12 -24.39 29.60
CA SER A 3 -60.42 -25.45 28.85
C SER A 3 -61.17 -26.38 27.88
N SER A 4 -60.73 -26.41 26.61
CA SER A 4 -60.24 -27.65 26.00
C SER A 4 -59.32 -27.43 24.80
N ARG A 5 -58.44 -28.41 24.54
CA ARG A 5 -57.16 -28.35 23.81
C ARG A 5 -57.18 -29.14 22.49
N LYS A 6 -56.42 -28.64 21.49
CA LYS A 6 -55.62 -29.32 20.41
C LYS A 6 -56.35 -29.93 19.17
N PRO A 7 -55.64 -30.22 18.05
CA PRO A 7 -54.18 -30.14 17.78
C PRO A 7 -53.74 -29.35 16.53
N PHE A 8 -52.44 -29.07 16.52
CA PHE A 8 -51.60 -28.63 15.42
C PHE A 8 -51.73 -29.56 14.18
N ALA A 9 -51.95 -28.99 13.01
CA ALA A 9 -51.68 -29.63 11.73
C ALA A 9 -50.30 -29.18 11.22
N SER A 10 -49.45 -30.18 11.07
CA SER A 10 -48.06 -30.17 10.61
C SER A 10 -47.89 -29.49 9.25
N VAL A 11 -47.09 -28.42 9.18
CA VAL A 11 -46.43 -28.01 7.93
C VAL A 11 -44.94 -28.29 8.08
N SER A 12 -44.48 -29.08 7.12
CA SER A 12 -43.21 -29.77 7.03
C SER A 12 -41.99 -28.91 7.39
N LYS A 13 -41.33 -29.36 8.46
CA LYS A 13 -40.03 -28.93 8.96
C LYS A 13 -38.93 -29.46 8.02
N ARG A 14 -38.77 -28.91 6.82
CA ARG A 14 -37.67 -29.31 5.91
C ARG A 14 -37.09 -28.24 4.97
N HIS A 15 -37.53 -26.99 5.01
CA HIS A 15 -36.99 -25.92 4.14
C HIS A 15 -36.51 -24.67 4.87
N LEU A 16 -36.30 -24.75 6.19
CA LEU A 16 -35.86 -23.62 7.01
C LEU A 16 -34.53 -23.92 7.68
N LEU A 17 -33.53 -24.24 6.85
CA LEU A 17 -32.11 -24.39 7.21
C LEU A 17 -31.39 -24.63 5.88
N LEU A 18 -30.91 -23.58 5.21
CA LEU A 18 -29.82 -23.58 4.21
C LEU A 18 -29.65 -22.20 3.52
N ILE A 19 -29.57 -21.11 4.31
CA ILE A 19 -28.94 -19.85 3.83
C ILE A 19 -28.01 -19.31 4.93
N ALA A 20 -27.11 -20.17 5.43
CA ALA A 20 -26.04 -19.77 6.35
C ALA A 20 -24.66 -20.25 5.90
N VAL A 21 -24.53 -20.76 4.66
CA VAL A 21 -23.25 -21.23 4.12
C VAL A 21 -23.14 -20.70 2.70
N GLY A 22 -22.33 -19.66 2.53
CA GLY A 22 -22.10 -19.05 1.21
C GLY A 22 -21.36 -17.72 1.23
N PHE A 23 -21.17 -17.10 2.40
CA PHE A 23 -20.41 -15.85 2.55
C PHE A 23 -19.09 -16.01 3.32
N SER A 24 -18.62 -17.24 3.56
CA SER A 24 -17.39 -17.46 4.32
C SER A 24 -16.11 -17.44 3.48
N THR A 25 -16.18 -17.27 2.15
CA THR A 25 -14.99 -17.30 1.27
C THR A 25 -14.70 -16.00 0.53
N VAL A 26 -15.45 -14.91 0.75
CA VAL A 26 -15.14 -13.58 0.16
C VAL A 26 -14.74 -12.54 1.22
N LEU A 27 -14.54 -12.96 2.48
CA LEU A 27 -13.98 -12.13 3.56
C LEU A 27 -12.45 -11.96 3.47
N THR A 28 -11.82 -12.27 2.33
CA THR A 28 -10.38 -12.01 2.10
C THR A 28 -10.04 -10.53 1.89
N GLY A 29 -11.05 -9.63 1.93
CA GLY A 29 -10.88 -8.19 1.74
C GLY A 29 -10.75 -7.35 3.00
N CYS A 30 -10.67 -7.92 4.22
CA CYS A 30 -10.35 -7.12 5.40
C CYS A 30 -8.99 -6.44 5.15
N ALA A 31 -9.01 -5.12 4.98
CA ALA A 31 -7.88 -4.25 4.69
C ALA A 31 -6.81 -4.36 5.79
N THR A 32 -6.06 -5.44 5.77
CA THR A 32 -4.91 -5.67 6.65
C THR A 32 -3.80 -4.81 6.08
N SER A 33 -3.31 -3.82 6.82
CA SER A 33 -2.14 -3.05 6.40
C SER A 33 -0.99 -4.02 6.07
N PRO A 34 -0.22 -3.77 4.99
CA PRO A 34 0.88 -4.65 4.59
C PRO A 34 1.89 -4.85 5.73
N THR A 35 2.06 -3.85 6.58
CA THR A 35 2.94 -3.86 7.75
C THR A 35 2.45 -4.76 8.89
N SER A 36 1.15 -5.08 8.98
CA SER A 36 0.60 -5.99 9.99
C SER A 36 1.00 -7.44 9.73
N LYS A 37 1.38 -7.78 8.50
CA LYS A 37 1.89 -9.11 8.13
C LYS A 37 3.36 -9.31 8.52
N VAL A 38 4.07 -8.24 8.87
CA VAL A 38 5.46 -8.30 9.32
C VAL A 38 5.48 -8.47 10.83
N ALA A 39 5.93 -9.65 11.28
CA ALA A 39 6.06 -9.95 12.69
C ALA A 39 6.94 -8.91 13.41
N SER A 40 6.47 -8.42 14.56
CA SER A 40 7.29 -7.61 15.46
C SER A 40 8.24 -8.53 16.20
N SER A 41 9.43 -8.73 15.64
CA SER A 41 10.44 -9.68 16.16
C SER A 41 11.52 -8.99 16.99
N THR A 42 11.66 -7.68 16.85
CA THR A 42 12.72 -6.90 17.50
C THR A 42 12.30 -6.51 18.92
N LYS A 43 13.02 -7.05 19.91
CA LYS A 43 12.95 -6.57 21.29
C LYS A 43 13.88 -5.36 21.43
N VAL A 44 13.28 -4.21 21.70
CA VAL A 44 14.00 -2.93 21.81
C VAL A 44 14.49 -2.75 23.25
N GLU A 45 15.80 -2.78 23.46
CA GLU A 45 16.43 -2.63 24.77
C GLU A 45 17.61 -1.64 24.71
N TYR A 46 18.35 -1.61 23.60
CA TYR A 46 19.59 -0.84 23.44
C TYR A 46 19.48 0.33 22.45
N TYR A 47 18.64 0.22 21.41
CA TYR A 47 18.58 1.18 20.31
C TYR A 47 17.15 1.69 20.02
N PRO A 48 16.44 2.27 21.01
CA PRO A 48 15.07 2.75 20.83
C PRO A 48 14.95 3.84 19.76
N ASN A 49 15.94 4.73 19.66
CA ASN A 49 15.95 5.80 18.66
C ASN A 49 16.05 5.27 17.22
N CYS A 50 16.73 4.14 16.99
CA CYS A 50 16.83 3.54 15.66
C CYS A 50 15.53 2.82 15.26
N TYR A 51 14.74 2.36 16.23
CA TYR A 51 13.47 1.68 16.00
C TYR A 51 12.25 2.62 16.02
N GLN A 52 12.41 3.84 16.53
CA GLN A 52 11.35 4.84 16.67
C GLN A 52 10.58 5.14 15.36
N PRO A 53 11.22 5.24 14.18
CA PRO A 53 10.51 5.39 12.90
C PRO A 53 9.60 4.20 12.56
N VAL A 54 10.04 2.99 12.89
CA VAL A 54 9.31 1.74 12.66
C VAL A 54 8.09 1.63 13.58
N GLN A 55 8.22 2.07 14.84
CA GLN A 55 7.09 2.14 15.77
C GLN A 55 6.01 3.09 15.27
N HIS A 56 6.40 4.27 14.78
CA HIS A 56 5.44 5.22 14.22
C HIS A 56 4.71 4.65 13.02
N LEU A 57 5.43 3.98 12.10
CA LEU A 57 4.81 3.36 10.95
C LEU A 57 3.76 2.33 11.37
N ARG A 58 4.09 1.43 12.31
CA ARG A 58 3.14 0.44 12.82
C ARG A 58 1.96 1.04 13.58
N ALA A 59 2.18 2.07 14.38
CA ALA A 59 1.12 2.75 15.11
C ALA A 59 0.16 3.48 14.15
N THR A 60 0.69 4.13 13.11
CA THR A 60 -0.12 4.77 12.08
C THR A 60 -0.91 3.74 11.28
N ASP A 61 -0.29 2.63 10.88
CA ASP A 61 -0.97 1.56 10.15
C ASP A 61 -2.03 0.83 10.96
N SER A 62 -1.79 0.57 12.24
CA SER A 62 -2.78 -0.09 13.11
C SER A 62 -3.99 0.81 13.36
N ASN A 63 -3.77 2.11 13.58
CA ASN A 63 -4.84 3.09 13.69
C ASN A 63 -5.65 3.19 12.39
N MET A 64 -4.96 3.25 11.23
CA MET A 64 -5.62 3.28 9.93
C MET A 64 -6.41 1.99 9.66
N THR A 65 -5.84 0.82 9.92
CA THR A 65 -6.53 -0.48 9.81
C THR A 65 -7.77 -0.50 10.67
N LYS A 66 -7.67 -0.06 11.93
CA LYS A 66 -8.82 0.02 12.85
C LYS A 66 -9.89 0.97 12.34
N SER A 67 -9.52 2.13 11.82
CA SER A 67 -10.44 3.09 11.21
C SER A 67 -11.11 2.53 9.95
N VAL A 68 -10.39 1.81 9.09
CA VAL A 68 -10.95 1.17 7.89
C VAL A 68 -11.90 0.03 8.27
N VAL A 69 -11.54 -0.81 9.24
CA VAL A 69 -12.43 -1.86 9.76
C VAL A 69 -13.69 -1.26 10.39
N THR A 70 -13.54 -0.17 11.15
CA THR A 70 -14.67 0.54 11.75
C THR A 70 -15.55 1.18 10.67
N GLY A 71 -14.94 1.81 9.66
CA GLY A 71 -15.64 2.40 8.51
C GLY A 71 -16.34 1.36 7.64
N ALA A 72 -15.73 0.19 7.43
CA ALA A 72 -16.34 -0.92 6.71
C ALA A 72 -17.50 -1.54 7.51
N ALA A 73 -17.38 -1.66 8.84
CA ALA A 73 -18.48 -2.12 9.68
C ALA A 73 -19.65 -1.13 9.69
N VAL A 74 -19.37 0.18 9.85
CA VAL A 74 -20.38 1.24 9.78
C VAL A 74 -20.99 1.32 8.38
N GLY A 75 -20.17 1.19 7.33
CA GLY A 75 -20.60 1.16 5.94
C GLY A 75 -21.46 -0.06 5.61
N ALA A 76 -21.12 -1.24 6.15
CA ALA A 76 -21.93 -2.44 6.02
C ALA A 76 -23.28 -2.27 6.73
N VAL A 77 -23.31 -1.73 7.95
CA VAL A 77 -24.55 -1.47 8.68
C VAL A 77 -25.39 -0.42 7.94
N GLY A 78 -24.79 0.69 7.52
CA GLY A 78 -25.47 1.74 6.76
C GLY A 78 -25.99 1.25 5.41
N GLY A 79 -25.17 0.51 4.67
CA GLY A 79 -25.54 -0.10 3.39
C GLY A 79 -26.61 -1.17 3.54
N ALA A 80 -26.60 -1.96 4.62
CA ALA A 80 -27.66 -2.93 4.92
C ALA A 80 -28.99 -2.23 5.19
N LEU A 81 -28.98 -1.17 5.99
CA LEU A 81 -30.16 -0.38 6.31
C LEU A 81 -30.74 0.28 5.06
N LEU A 82 -29.89 0.90 4.23
CA LEU A 82 -30.31 1.52 2.97
C LEU A 82 -30.81 0.49 1.96
N GLY A 83 -30.12 -0.65 1.82
CA GLY A 83 -30.52 -1.76 0.96
C GLY A 83 -31.82 -2.43 1.39
N ALA A 84 -32.11 -2.47 2.70
CA ALA A 84 -33.39 -2.97 3.21
C ALA A 84 -34.58 -2.05 2.87
N LEU A 85 -34.32 -0.76 2.60
CA LEU A 85 -35.34 0.23 2.30
C LEU A 85 -35.70 0.30 0.81
N THR A 86 -34.89 -0.28 -0.09
CA THR A 86 -35.08 -0.12 -1.54
C THR A 86 -36.18 -1.00 -2.13
N ASP A 87 -36.58 -2.08 -1.47
CA ASP A 87 -37.66 -2.97 -1.93
C ASP A 87 -38.22 -3.79 -0.74
N SER A 88 -39.54 -3.84 -0.60
CA SER A 88 -40.23 -4.54 0.48
C SER A 88 -40.32 -6.05 0.29
N GLU A 89 -40.25 -6.56 -0.93
CA GLU A 89 -40.41 -8.00 -1.22
C GLU A 89 -39.09 -8.77 -1.10
N ASN A 90 -37.96 -8.08 -1.30
CA ASN A 90 -36.62 -8.66 -1.27
C ASN A 90 -35.71 -8.06 -0.18
N ARG A 91 -36.29 -7.54 0.92
CA ARG A 91 -35.56 -6.82 1.98
C ARG A 91 -34.30 -7.55 2.45
N GLY A 92 -34.37 -8.85 2.72
CA GLY A 92 -33.21 -9.62 3.18
C GLY A 92 -32.10 -9.74 2.14
N ARG A 93 -32.47 -9.90 0.87
CA ARG A 93 -31.52 -9.97 -0.25
C ARG A 93 -30.89 -8.61 -0.54
N ASN A 94 -31.68 -7.54 -0.53
CA ASN A 94 -31.19 -6.20 -0.81
C ASN A 94 -30.43 -5.60 0.37
N ALA A 95 -30.78 -5.95 1.61
CA ALA A 95 -29.96 -5.65 2.79
C ALA A 95 -28.61 -6.36 2.72
N ALA A 96 -28.57 -7.64 2.30
CA ALA A 96 -27.31 -8.36 2.14
C ALA A 96 -26.44 -7.76 1.01
N ILE A 97 -27.04 -7.38 -0.12
CA ILE A 97 -26.34 -6.69 -1.22
C ILE A 97 -25.84 -5.31 -0.78
N GLY A 98 -26.68 -4.56 -0.05
CA GLY A 98 -26.32 -3.25 0.50
C GLY A 98 -25.25 -3.35 1.58
N ALA A 99 -25.28 -4.38 2.43
CA ALA A 99 -24.23 -4.67 3.40
C ALA A 99 -22.92 -5.01 2.71
N ALA A 100 -22.96 -5.87 1.70
CA ALA A 100 -21.78 -6.22 0.90
C ALA A 100 -21.22 -4.98 0.18
N GLY A 101 -22.05 -4.19 -0.51
CA GLY A 101 -21.61 -2.95 -1.16
C GLY A 101 -21.07 -1.91 -0.18
N GLY A 102 -21.73 -1.76 0.98
CA GLY A 102 -21.33 -0.82 2.03
C GLY A 102 -20.04 -1.23 2.78
N ALA A 103 -19.78 -2.53 2.93
CA ALA A 103 -18.49 -3.04 3.41
C ALA A 103 -17.39 -2.89 2.34
N LEU A 104 -17.71 -3.14 1.06
CA LEU A 104 -16.78 -3.06 -0.06
C LEU A 104 -16.37 -1.63 -0.40
N ALA A 105 -17.18 -0.62 -0.04
CA ALA A 105 -16.80 0.79 -0.15
C ALA A 105 -15.54 1.15 0.67
N GLY A 106 -15.10 0.27 1.60
CA GLY A 106 -13.84 0.39 2.34
C GLY A 106 -12.62 -0.32 1.71
N GLY A 107 -12.78 -1.07 0.63
CA GLY A 107 -11.72 -1.84 -0.04
C GLY A 107 -11.48 -1.38 -1.47
N ALA A 108 -10.20 -1.28 -1.87
CA ALA A 108 -9.77 -0.69 -3.15
C ALA A 108 -10.54 -1.21 -4.38
N VAL A 109 -10.91 -2.50 -4.43
CA VAL A 109 -11.60 -3.10 -5.61
C VAL A 109 -13.05 -2.63 -5.78
N GLY A 110 -13.78 -2.37 -4.68
CA GLY A 110 -15.15 -1.82 -4.73
C GLY A 110 -15.17 -0.31 -4.89
N TYR A 111 -14.19 0.37 -4.28
CA TYR A 111 -14.04 1.83 -4.36
C TYR A 111 -13.95 2.33 -5.80
N TYR A 112 -13.21 1.66 -6.68
CA TYR A 112 -13.09 2.10 -8.08
C TYR A 112 -14.42 2.00 -8.83
N ASN A 113 -15.05 0.82 -8.83
CA ASN A 113 -16.29 0.63 -9.59
C ASN A 113 -17.45 1.51 -9.09
N GLU A 114 -17.58 1.73 -7.78
CA GLU A 114 -18.66 2.56 -7.22
C GLU A 114 -18.37 4.06 -7.27
N ARG A 115 -17.13 4.52 -7.03
CA ARG A 115 -16.78 5.95 -7.15
C ARG A 115 -16.82 6.43 -8.60
N GLN A 116 -16.43 5.58 -9.55
CA GLN A 116 -16.50 5.90 -10.96
C GLN A 116 -17.94 6.00 -11.48
N LYS A 117 -18.88 5.20 -10.96
CA LYS A 117 -20.31 5.36 -11.28
C LYS A 117 -20.90 6.68 -10.77
N GLN A 118 -20.29 7.31 -9.76
CA GLN A 118 -20.74 8.60 -9.24
C GLN A 118 -20.11 9.80 -9.95
N ILE A 119 -19.07 9.59 -10.77
CA ILE A 119 -18.42 10.65 -11.55
C ILE A 119 -18.83 10.48 -13.02
N ALA A 120 -19.86 11.21 -13.43
CA ALA A 120 -20.36 11.19 -14.82
C ALA A 120 -19.40 11.86 -15.83
N ASP A 121 -18.43 12.66 -15.33
CA ASP A 121 -17.46 13.38 -16.16
C ASP A 121 -16.14 12.60 -16.29
N ASP A 122 -15.79 12.22 -17.51
CA ASP A 122 -14.60 11.42 -17.80
C ASP A 122 -13.29 12.11 -17.35
N ASN A 123 -13.23 13.46 -17.40
CA ASN A 123 -12.05 14.21 -16.98
C ASN A 123 -11.87 14.18 -15.46
N GLN A 124 -12.95 14.30 -14.70
CA GLN A 124 -12.92 14.12 -13.24
C GLN A 124 -12.53 12.71 -12.83
N ARG A 125 -12.99 11.70 -13.59
CA ARG A 125 -12.61 10.30 -13.35
C ARG A 125 -11.12 10.09 -13.60
N ILE A 126 -10.60 10.59 -14.73
CA ILE A 126 -9.18 10.54 -15.06
C ILE A 126 -8.32 11.30 -14.03
N ALA A 127 -8.79 12.45 -13.54
CA ALA A 127 -8.11 13.24 -12.52
C ALA A 127 -8.09 12.54 -11.14
N SER A 128 -9.11 11.73 -10.83
CA SER A 128 -9.20 11.00 -9.56
C SER A 128 -8.04 10.01 -9.37
N TYR A 129 -7.56 9.40 -10.47
CA TYR A 129 -6.39 8.53 -10.45
C TYR A 129 -5.13 9.26 -10.00
N ALA A 130 -4.93 10.52 -10.39
CA ALA A 130 -3.78 11.29 -9.92
C ALA A 130 -3.79 11.44 -8.40
N SER A 131 -4.96 11.68 -7.80
CA SER A 131 -5.10 11.77 -6.33
C SER A 131 -4.76 10.44 -5.66
N ASP A 132 -5.30 9.33 -6.16
CA ASP A 132 -5.11 8.01 -5.55
C ASP A 132 -3.66 7.53 -5.71
N VAL A 133 -3.05 7.77 -6.89
CA VAL A 133 -1.64 7.49 -7.15
C VAL A 133 -0.73 8.38 -6.30
N ASN A 134 -1.04 9.66 -6.11
CA ASN A 134 -0.29 10.56 -5.21
C ASN A 134 -0.31 10.06 -3.77
N LYS A 135 -1.45 9.53 -3.30
CA LYS A 135 -1.56 8.93 -1.98
C LYS A 135 -0.64 7.71 -1.86
N SER A 136 -0.68 6.79 -2.82
CA SER A 136 0.22 5.63 -2.87
C SER A 136 1.70 6.06 -2.90
N ALA A 137 2.03 7.08 -3.69
CA ALA A 137 3.37 7.65 -3.77
C ALA A 137 3.84 8.27 -2.45
N ALA A 138 2.95 8.95 -1.73
CA ALA A 138 3.26 9.53 -0.41
C ALA A 138 3.50 8.43 0.65
N ASP A 139 2.76 7.33 0.58
CA ASP A 139 2.98 6.18 1.46
C ASP A 139 4.31 5.46 1.15
N ILE A 140 4.69 5.35 -0.13
CA ILE A 140 6.02 4.89 -0.54
C ILE A 140 7.11 5.82 0.00
N ASP A 141 7.01 7.14 -0.19
CA ASP A 141 8.03 8.09 0.29
C ASP A 141 8.21 8.02 1.80
N ARG A 142 7.09 8.00 2.54
CA ARG A 142 7.09 7.94 4.00
C ARG A 142 7.78 6.66 4.49
N SER A 143 7.38 5.50 3.95
CA SER A 143 7.98 4.22 4.33
C SER A 143 9.46 4.12 3.94
N THR A 144 9.82 4.65 2.77
CA THR A 144 11.21 4.73 2.29
C THR A 144 12.06 5.61 3.21
N ALA A 145 11.55 6.77 3.62
CA ALA A 145 12.25 7.67 4.53
C ALA A 145 12.47 7.01 5.91
N TYR A 146 11.46 6.34 6.46
CA TYR A 146 11.60 5.62 7.72
C TYR A 146 12.61 4.46 7.62
N ALA A 147 12.57 3.68 6.54
CA ALA A 147 13.53 2.61 6.31
C ALA A 147 14.95 3.15 6.22
N LYS A 148 15.19 4.21 5.42
CA LYS A 148 16.52 4.84 5.30
C LYS A 148 17.03 5.36 6.65
N ALA A 149 16.19 6.06 7.42
CA ALA A 149 16.57 6.59 8.73
C ALA A 149 16.96 5.47 9.71
N SER A 150 16.16 4.39 9.75
CA SER A 150 16.45 3.24 10.60
C SER A 150 17.72 2.51 10.14
N GLN A 151 17.88 2.28 8.83
CA GLN A 151 19.06 1.64 8.24
C GLN A 151 20.35 2.39 8.57
N GLN A 152 20.35 3.72 8.46
CA GLN A 152 21.50 4.56 8.79
C GLN A 152 21.82 4.56 10.29
N CYS A 153 20.80 4.60 11.15
CA CYS A 153 20.97 4.54 12.60
C CYS A 153 21.57 3.19 13.03
N TYR A 154 21.03 2.08 12.52
CA TYR A 154 21.56 0.76 12.83
C TYR A 154 22.95 0.51 12.20
N GLN A 155 23.26 1.11 11.04
CA GLN A 155 24.62 1.07 10.48
C GLN A 155 25.65 1.71 11.41
N SER A 156 25.33 2.89 11.95
CA SER A 156 26.24 3.59 12.86
C SER A 156 26.36 2.86 14.20
N ALA A 157 25.25 2.35 14.74
CA ALA A 157 25.24 1.49 15.93
C ALA A 157 26.11 0.23 15.76
N PHE A 158 26.00 -0.43 14.60
CA PHE A 158 26.81 -1.60 14.27
C PHE A 158 28.30 -1.27 14.20
N THR A 159 28.65 -0.20 13.48
CA THR A 159 30.03 0.25 13.33
C THR A 159 30.66 0.55 14.69
N LYS A 160 29.90 1.22 15.57
CA LYS A 160 30.31 1.48 16.95
C LYS A 160 30.47 0.18 17.74
N LEU A 161 29.52 -0.75 17.65
CA LEU A 161 29.59 -2.02 18.38
C LEU A 161 30.82 -2.85 17.99
N VAL A 162 31.15 -2.89 16.70
CA VAL A 162 32.37 -3.54 16.21
C VAL A 162 33.63 -2.87 16.77
N ALA A 163 33.68 -1.53 16.79
CA ALA A 163 34.81 -0.79 17.36
C ALA A 163 34.94 -1.03 18.88
N ASP A 164 33.83 -0.97 19.62
CA ASP A 164 33.78 -1.22 21.06
C ASP A 164 34.25 -2.64 21.38
N ARG A 165 33.89 -3.63 20.55
CA ARG A 165 34.40 -5.00 20.68
C ARG A 165 35.92 -5.08 20.47
N LYS A 166 36.45 -4.47 19.40
CA LYS A 166 37.89 -4.43 19.13
C LYS A 166 38.66 -3.78 20.29
N ALA A 167 38.08 -2.74 20.88
CA ALA A 167 38.60 -2.06 22.05
C ALA A 167 38.37 -2.81 23.38
N LYS A 168 37.64 -3.94 23.36
CA LYS A 168 37.23 -4.72 24.54
C LYS A 168 36.46 -3.89 25.58
N THR A 169 35.71 -2.89 25.16
CA THR A 169 34.93 -1.99 26.03
C THR A 169 33.49 -2.45 26.27
N VAL A 170 33.05 -3.50 25.56
CA VAL A 170 31.74 -4.14 25.74
C VAL A 170 31.93 -5.63 26.03
N ASN A 171 31.17 -6.17 26.98
CA ASN A 171 31.21 -7.59 27.31
C ASN A 171 30.46 -8.43 26.25
N ASP A 172 30.83 -9.71 26.09
CA ASP A 172 30.29 -10.58 25.04
C ASP A 172 28.77 -10.79 25.13
N ILE A 173 28.23 -10.90 26.34
CA ILE A 173 26.81 -11.15 26.57
C ILE A 173 25.98 -9.95 26.08
N GLU A 174 26.37 -8.75 26.49
CA GLU A 174 25.72 -7.51 26.09
C GLU A 174 25.95 -7.20 24.61
N GLY A 175 27.15 -7.45 24.10
CA GLY A 175 27.50 -7.26 22.71
C GLY A 175 26.64 -8.10 21.76
N ARG A 176 26.42 -9.38 22.09
CA ARG A 176 25.51 -10.26 21.35
C ARG A 176 24.08 -9.77 21.36
N LYS A 177 23.57 -9.28 22.51
CA LYS A 177 22.21 -8.73 22.59
C LYS A 177 22.06 -7.46 21.76
N ARG A 178 23.01 -6.53 21.84
CA ARG A 178 23.05 -5.31 21.03
C ARG A 178 23.07 -5.63 19.54
N LEU A 179 23.89 -6.60 19.14
CA LEU A 179 23.98 -7.05 17.75
C LEU A 179 22.67 -7.72 17.28
N ALA A 180 22.06 -8.57 18.11
CA ALA A 180 20.78 -9.19 17.80
C ALA A 180 19.68 -8.15 17.58
N GLU A 181 19.63 -7.10 18.41
CA GLU A 181 18.68 -6.00 18.21
C GLU A 181 18.94 -5.21 16.92
N ILE A 182 20.21 -4.94 16.59
CA ILE A 182 20.59 -4.27 15.33
C ILE A 182 20.13 -5.09 14.11
N VAL A 183 20.48 -6.38 14.07
CA VAL A 183 20.17 -7.26 12.93
C VAL A 183 18.67 -7.50 12.82
N SER A 184 17.98 -7.75 13.94
CA SER A 184 16.52 -7.91 13.99
C SER A 184 15.82 -6.63 13.54
N GLY A 185 16.21 -5.47 14.06
CA GLY A 185 15.61 -4.18 13.73
C GLY A 185 15.77 -3.82 12.25
N LEU A 186 16.96 -4.07 11.68
CA LEU A 186 17.20 -3.91 10.25
C LEU A 186 16.37 -4.88 9.41
N LYS A 187 16.35 -6.18 9.77
CA LYS A 187 15.56 -7.18 9.05
C LYS A 187 14.08 -6.80 9.05
N GLU A 188 13.56 -6.43 10.20
CA GLU A 188 12.17 -6.05 10.36
C GLU A 188 11.82 -4.78 9.57
N SER A 189 12.69 -3.77 9.59
CA SER A 189 12.54 -2.58 8.75
C SER A 189 12.53 -2.91 7.25
N ASN A 190 13.37 -3.86 6.83
CA ASN A 190 13.42 -4.34 5.44
C ASN A 190 12.16 -5.13 5.05
N ASP A 191 11.69 -6.01 5.92
CA ASP A 191 10.47 -6.79 5.68
C ASP A 191 9.25 -5.84 5.59
N LEU A 192 9.21 -4.77 6.38
CA LEU A 192 8.19 -3.71 6.29
C LEU A 192 8.19 -2.98 4.96
N ILE A 193 9.35 -2.49 4.50
CA ILE A 193 9.42 -1.78 3.20
C ILE A 193 9.11 -2.73 2.03
N VAL A 194 9.50 -4.01 2.10
CA VAL A 194 9.12 -5.02 1.09
C VAL A 194 7.61 -5.21 1.05
N ALA A 195 6.96 -5.34 2.21
CA ALA A 195 5.51 -5.48 2.29
C ALA A 195 4.78 -4.25 1.73
N VAL A 196 5.22 -3.04 2.08
CA VAL A 196 4.66 -1.78 1.55
C VAL A 196 4.87 -1.69 0.03
N ASN A 197 6.05 -2.04 -0.46
CA ASN A 197 6.35 -2.05 -1.90
C ASN A 197 5.52 -3.07 -2.68
N GLY A 198 5.25 -4.25 -2.10
CA GLY A 198 4.38 -5.25 -2.69
C GLY A 198 2.97 -4.69 -2.88
N LYS A 199 2.40 -4.10 -1.83
CA LYS A 199 1.06 -3.50 -1.91
C LYS A 199 1.00 -2.31 -2.86
N ALA A 200 1.98 -1.40 -2.79
CA ALA A 200 2.03 -0.27 -3.71
C ALA A 200 2.20 -0.71 -5.18
N SER A 201 2.89 -1.83 -5.44
CA SER A 201 2.97 -2.41 -6.79
C SER A 201 1.62 -2.92 -7.28
N GLU A 202 0.85 -3.57 -6.42
CA GLU A 202 -0.49 -4.03 -6.73
C GLU A 202 -1.43 -2.84 -7.00
N ASP A 203 -1.42 -1.84 -6.12
CA ASP A 203 -2.27 -0.65 -6.26
C ASP A 203 -1.91 0.14 -7.54
N LEU A 204 -0.63 0.43 -7.79
CA LEU A 204 -0.18 1.11 -9.02
C LEU A 204 -0.54 0.34 -10.29
N ASN A 205 -0.45 -0.99 -10.28
CA ASN A 205 -0.86 -1.81 -11.41
C ASN A 205 -2.38 -1.72 -11.65
N ASN A 206 -3.17 -1.79 -10.57
CA ASN A 206 -4.63 -1.66 -10.65
C ASN A 206 -5.06 -0.27 -11.15
N TYR A 207 -4.44 0.81 -10.65
CA TYR A 207 -4.68 2.17 -11.14
C TYR A 207 -4.33 2.30 -12.61
N THR A 208 -3.17 1.77 -13.01
CA THR A 208 -2.68 1.88 -14.39
C THR A 208 -3.61 1.17 -15.36
N GLN A 209 -4.08 -0.05 -15.03
CA GLN A 209 -5.01 -0.79 -15.88
C GLN A 209 -6.38 -0.10 -15.98
N ALA A 210 -6.91 0.41 -14.87
CA ALA A 210 -8.17 1.12 -14.87
C ALA A 210 -8.07 2.43 -15.67
N TYR A 211 -6.99 3.19 -15.48
CA TYR A 211 -6.69 4.41 -16.22
C TYR A 211 -6.57 4.15 -17.73
N GLU A 212 -5.85 3.10 -18.15
CA GLU A 212 -5.72 2.75 -19.56
C GLU A 212 -7.05 2.37 -20.19
N LYS A 213 -7.91 1.65 -19.45
CA LYS A 213 -9.26 1.33 -19.89
C LYS A 213 -10.14 2.57 -20.06
N ASP A 214 -10.05 3.52 -19.13
CA ASP A 214 -10.79 4.79 -19.21
C ASP A 214 -10.29 5.67 -20.36
N LEU A 215 -8.97 5.71 -20.61
CA LEU A 215 -8.41 6.38 -21.78
C LEU A 215 -8.96 5.79 -23.09
N GLN A 216 -9.02 4.47 -23.21
CA GLN A 216 -9.57 3.79 -24.38
C GLN A 216 -11.06 4.13 -24.60
N GLN A 217 -11.85 4.27 -23.52
CA GLN A 217 -13.27 4.69 -23.62
C GLN A 217 -13.43 6.09 -24.20
N VAL A 218 -12.51 7.01 -23.90
CA VAL A 218 -12.50 8.37 -24.46
C VAL A 218 -11.70 8.47 -25.77
N GLY A 219 -11.32 7.34 -26.37
CA GLY A 219 -10.63 7.28 -27.67
C GLY A 219 -9.16 7.73 -27.64
N VAL A 220 -8.51 7.72 -26.47
CA VAL A 220 -7.14 8.15 -26.26
C VAL A 220 -6.24 6.94 -25.96
N GLN A 221 -5.09 6.87 -26.61
CA GLN A 221 -4.08 5.85 -26.31
C GLN A 221 -3.12 6.35 -25.23
N ARG A 222 -2.80 5.51 -24.24
CA ARG A 222 -1.85 5.89 -23.18
C ARG A 222 -0.47 6.25 -23.72
N THR A 223 -0.02 5.60 -24.80
CA THR A 223 1.25 5.91 -25.49
C THR A 223 1.33 7.36 -25.96
N ASP A 224 0.19 7.91 -26.40
CA ASP A 224 0.10 9.28 -26.87
C ASP A 224 0.19 10.25 -25.69
N VAL A 225 -0.49 9.92 -24.59
CA VAL A 225 -0.41 10.68 -23.34
C VAL A 225 1.01 10.70 -22.79
N VAL A 226 1.71 9.55 -22.79
CA VAL A 226 3.12 9.44 -22.39
C VAL A 226 4.02 10.31 -23.27
N THR A 227 3.80 10.31 -24.58
CA THR A 227 4.56 11.13 -25.53
C THR A 227 4.37 12.63 -25.25
N VAL A 228 3.16 13.06 -24.95
CA VAL A 228 2.87 14.46 -24.59
C VAL A 228 3.45 14.81 -23.22
N ALA A 229 3.30 13.93 -22.23
CA ALA A 229 3.82 14.13 -20.89
C ALA A 229 5.35 14.27 -20.85
N THR A 230 6.06 13.51 -21.70
CA THR A 230 7.52 13.57 -21.84
C THR A 230 7.99 14.76 -22.67
N ALA A 231 7.24 15.18 -23.67
CA ALA A 231 7.55 16.41 -24.43
C ALA A 231 7.43 17.66 -23.55
N ASP A 232 6.45 17.72 -22.65
CA ASP A 232 6.26 18.82 -21.70
C ASP A 232 7.41 19.00 -20.70
N THR A 233 8.17 17.94 -20.40
CA THR A 233 9.29 18.00 -19.44
C THR A 233 10.62 18.38 -20.11
N THR A 234 10.70 18.41 -21.45
CA THR A 234 11.88 18.93 -22.15
C THR A 234 11.93 20.45 -22.11
N PRO A 235 13.01 21.07 -21.59
CA PRO A 235 13.13 22.52 -21.58
C PRO A 235 13.19 23.04 -23.02
N VAL A 236 12.30 23.97 -23.36
CA VAL A 236 12.39 24.73 -24.60
C VAL A 236 13.67 25.56 -24.51
N VAL A 237 14.72 25.14 -25.22
CA VAL A 237 15.93 25.95 -25.39
C VAL A 237 15.52 27.22 -26.11
N THR A 238 15.44 28.33 -25.37
CA THR A 238 15.22 29.66 -25.96
C THR A 238 16.48 30.02 -26.74
N PRO A 239 16.37 30.40 -28.03
CA PRO A 239 17.54 30.79 -28.80
C PRO A 239 18.09 32.10 -28.21
N THR A 240 19.33 32.06 -27.71
CA THR A 240 20.08 33.24 -27.32
C THR A 240 20.18 34.19 -28.53
N LYS A 241 19.74 35.44 -28.35
CA LYS A 241 19.82 36.50 -29.38
C LYS A 241 21.24 36.58 -29.94
N GLY A 242 21.44 36.26 -31.22
CA GLY A 242 22.67 36.68 -31.92
C GLY A 242 23.24 35.82 -33.05
N LYS A 243 22.71 34.64 -33.41
CA LYS A 243 23.27 33.86 -34.55
C LYS A 243 22.19 33.28 -35.47
N LYS A 244 22.51 33.33 -36.77
CA LYS A 244 21.71 33.07 -37.98
C LYS A 244 20.55 32.08 -37.80
N ALA A 245 19.40 32.43 -38.38
CA ALA A 245 18.19 31.61 -38.45
C ALA A 245 18.48 30.20 -38.98
N VAL A 246 18.61 29.24 -38.08
CA VAL A 246 18.45 27.83 -38.38
C VAL A 246 16.95 27.63 -38.60
N LYS A 247 16.55 27.06 -39.75
CA LYS A 247 15.15 26.67 -40.01
C LYS A 247 14.64 25.94 -38.76
N ALA A 248 13.61 26.48 -38.13
CA ALA A 248 12.96 25.84 -37.00
C ALA A 248 12.65 24.40 -37.42
N ALA A 249 13.28 23.42 -36.77
CA ALA A 249 12.87 22.04 -36.89
C ALA A 249 11.37 22.03 -36.57
N LYS A 250 10.55 21.52 -37.51
CA LYS A 250 9.10 21.40 -37.30
C LYS A 250 8.91 20.75 -35.93
N LYS A 251 8.37 21.51 -34.98
CA LYS A 251 7.99 20.97 -33.66
C LYS A 251 7.13 19.74 -33.96
N PRO A 252 7.46 18.54 -33.45
CA PRO A 252 6.67 17.36 -33.71
C PRO A 252 5.21 17.69 -33.39
N VAL A 253 4.28 17.38 -34.31
CA VAL A 253 2.85 17.54 -34.03
C VAL A 253 2.53 16.54 -32.95
N LEU A 254 2.32 17.04 -31.73
CA LEU A 254 1.98 16.21 -30.58
C LEU A 254 0.55 15.69 -30.73
N PRO A 255 0.28 14.45 -30.29
CA PRO A 255 -1.08 13.93 -30.20
C PRO A 255 -1.98 14.86 -29.38
N THR A 256 -3.24 15.01 -29.78
CA THR A 256 -4.22 15.76 -28.96
C THR A 256 -4.76 14.84 -27.89
N VAL A 257 -4.44 15.12 -26.63
CA VAL A 257 -4.88 14.33 -25.47
C VAL A 257 -5.42 15.25 -24.37
N PRO A 258 -6.32 14.76 -23.48
CA PRO A 258 -6.82 15.52 -22.34
C PRO A 258 -5.68 15.97 -21.41
N LYS A 259 -5.79 17.18 -20.84
CA LYS A 259 -4.77 17.72 -19.93
C LYS A 259 -4.72 16.96 -18.60
N GLU A 260 -5.88 16.48 -18.17
CA GLU A 260 -6.10 15.64 -17.01
C GLU A 260 -5.36 14.32 -17.19
N ALA A 261 -5.42 13.72 -18.39
CA ALA A 261 -4.67 12.52 -18.73
C ALA A 261 -3.16 12.75 -18.63
N VAL A 262 -2.64 13.85 -19.17
CA VAL A 262 -1.20 14.19 -19.08
C VAL A 262 -0.77 14.39 -17.63
N THR A 263 -1.60 15.02 -16.81
CA THR A 263 -1.32 15.25 -15.38
C THR A 263 -1.28 13.91 -14.62
N THR A 264 -2.29 13.07 -14.82
CA THR A 264 -2.36 11.73 -14.24
C THR A 264 -1.17 10.86 -14.65
N GLU A 265 -0.77 10.90 -15.92
CA GLU A 265 0.39 10.15 -16.42
C GLU A 265 1.70 10.63 -15.77
N LYS A 266 1.91 11.95 -15.61
CA LYS A 266 3.08 12.47 -14.87
C LYS A 266 3.09 12.00 -13.41
N THR A 267 1.93 11.95 -12.77
CA THR A 267 1.80 11.42 -11.41
C THR A 267 2.11 9.92 -11.33
N LEU A 268 1.64 9.12 -12.31
CA LEU A 268 1.98 7.70 -12.44
C LEU A 268 3.47 7.49 -12.61
N GLN A 269 4.13 8.24 -13.50
CA GLN A 269 5.59 8.15 -13.70
C GLN A 269 6.37 8.50 -12.44
N THR A 270 5.94 9.53 -11.71
CA THR A 270 6.54 9.92 -10.44
C THR A 270 6.40 8.82 -9.39
N ALA A 271 5.22 8.21 -9.28
CA ALA A 271 4.98 7.11 -8.35
C ALA A 271 5.80 5.86 -8.70
N GLN A 272 5.96 5.55 -9.99
CA GLN A 272 6.82 4.47 -10.46
C GLN A 272 8.30 4.72 -10.14
N ALA A 273 8.78 5.95 -10.28
CA ALA A 273 10.15 6.31 -9.89
C ALA A 273 10.39 6.13 -8.38
N LYS A 274 9.46 6.59 -7.55
CA LYS A 274 9.50 6.39 -6.07
C LYS A 274 9.45 4.92 -5.69
N GLN A 275 8.64 4.14 -6.38
CA GLN A 275 8.58 2.69 -6.19
C GLN A 275 9.93 2.03 -6.53
N ALA A 276 10.57 2.44 -7.63
CA ALA A 276 11.89 1.94 -8.02
C ALA A 276 12.95 2.28 -6.96
N GLU A 277 12.95 3.52 -6.45
CA GLU A 277 13.83 3.94 -5.35
C GLU A 277 13.60 3.11 -4.09
N SER A 278 12.35 2.92 -3.69
CA SER A 278 12.00 2.12 -2.51
C SER A 278 12.45 0.65 -2.64
N LYS A 279 12.34 0.06 -3.84
CA LYS A 279 12.88 -1.28 -4.13
C LYS A 279 14.40 -1.32 -3.99
N GLN A 280 15.11 -0.27 -4.42
CA GLN A 280 16.55 -0.15 -4.22
C GLN A 280 16.90 -0.08 -2.72
N VAL A 281 16.17 0.70 -1.93
CA VAL A 281 16.38 0.81 -0.47
C VAL A 281 16.15 -0.53 0.24
N ALA A 282 15.11 -1.28 -0.17
CA ALA A 282 14.87 -2.63 0.36
C ALA A 282 16.03 -3.58 0.03
N SER A 283 16.53 -3.55 -1.21
CA SER A 283 17.67 -4.39 -1.64
C SER A 283 18.98 -4.01 -0.94
N ALA A 284 19.20 -2.71 -0.72
CA ALA A 284 20.36 -2.19 -0.01
C ALA A 284 20.34 -2.63 1.46
N GLY A 285 19.18 -2.53 2.13
CA GLY A 285 19.06 -2.97 3.51
C GLY A 285 19.19 -4.49 3.67
N ALA A 286 18.69 -5.30 2.72
CA ALA A 286 18.94 -6.74 2.73
C ALA A 286 20.43 -7.07 2.59
N THR A 287 21.13 -6.36 1.70
CA THR A 287 22.59 -6.47 1.53
C THR A 287 23.33 -6.05 2.79
N GLN A 288 22.88 -4.98 3.44
CA GLN A 288 23.43 -4.47 4.68
C GLN A 288 23.33 -5.51 5.80
N VAL A 289 22.15 -6.11 6.02
CA VAL A 289 21.95 -7.19 7.01
C VAL A 289 22.91 -8.35 6.74
N ASN A 290 22.99 -8.80 5.49
CA ASN A 290 23.89 -9.89 5.10
C ASN A 290 25.37 -9.54 5.31
N SER A 291 25.78 -8.30 5.04
CA SER A 291 27.15 -7.83 5.27
C SER A 291 27.50 -7.75 6.75
N MET A 292 26.56 -7.32 7.60
CA MET A 292 26.73 -7.32 9.05
C MET A 292 26.89 -8.74 9.56
N CYS A 293 26.00 -9.65 9.16
CA CYS A 293 26.06 -11.06 9.55
C CYS A 293 27.37 -11.76 9.17
N LYS A 294 28.02 -11.36 8.07
CA LYS A 294 29.27 -11.94 7.58
C LYS A 294 30.53 -11.20 8.02
N ASN A 295 30.41 -10.17 8.87
CA ASN A 295 31.55 -9.38 9.28
C ASN A 295 32.49 -10.22 10.18
N PRO A 296 33.76 -10.44 9.79
CA PRO A 296 34.70 -11.27 10.56
C PRO A 296 35.01 -10.71 11.95
N ASP A 297 34.87 -9.39 12.14
CA ASP A 297 35.08 -8.74 13.43
C ASP A 297 34.01 -9.13 14.46
N LEU A 298 32.92 -9.77 14.02
CA LEU A 298 31.87 -10.29 14.89
C LEU A 298 32.12 -11.70 15.39
N GLY A 299 33.17 -12.41 14.96
CA GLY A 299 33.54 -13.73 15.48
C GLY A 299 32.33 -14.63 15.85
N ASP A 300 32.25 -14.99 17.13
CA ASP A 300 31.19 -15.82 17.74
C ASP A 300 29.90 -15.07 18.14
N TRP A 301 29.80 -13.76 17.85
CA TRP A 301 28.62 -12.96 18.20
C TRP A 301 27.53 -12.99 17.16
N ALA A 302 27.79 -13.49 15.94
CA ALA A 302 26.81 -13.50 14.86
C ALA A 302 25.46 -14.07 15.33
N PRO A 303 24.38 -13.26 15.39
CA PRO A 303 23.13 -13.68 16.01
C PRO A 303 22.34 -14.59 15.06
N VAL A 304 21.55 -15.50 15.64
CA VAL A 304 20.43 -16.11 14.91
C VAL A 304 19.35 -15.02 14.72
N PRO A 305 18.74 -14.83 13.51
CA PRO A 305 18.86 -15.62 12.29
C PRO A 305 19.65 -14.85 11.22
N CYS A 306 20.96 -14.73 11.39
CA CYS A 306 21.83 -14.45 10.24
C CYS A 306 21.70 -15.62 9.25
N PRO A 307 21.22 -15.39 8.01
CA PRO A 307 21.06 -16.47 7.03
C PRO A 307 22.45 -17.03 6.68
N ASN A 308 22.70 -18.27 7.12
CA ASN A 308 23.91 -19.06 6.93
C ASN A 308 25.20 -18.33 7.34
N VAL A 309 25.52 -18.39 8.64
CA VAL A 309 26.90 -18.68 9.06
C VAL A 309 27.22 -20.15 8.83
#